data_AF-A0AAV1HXU7-F1
#
_entry.id   AF-A0AAV1HXU7-F1
#
_cell.length_a   1.000
_cell.length_b   1.000
_cell.length_c   1.000
_cell.angle_alpha   90.00
_cell.angle_beta   90.00
_cell.angle_gamma   90.00
#
_symmetry.space_group_name_H-M   'P 1'
#
loop_
_entity.id
_entity.type
_entity.pdbx_description
1 polymer ?
#
loop_
_entity_poly.entity_id
_entity_poly.type
_entity_poly.pdbx_seq_one_letter_code
_entity_poly.pdbx_strand_id
1 'polypeptide(L)'
;MEFVTPEGLRRDGRRPKELRQLKCDIGVLSHADGSASFSVGNTQVIVSVFGPSVADNRAESLTDRAIVKCAYSEAHFASGARWQKKGRADRRTTELASTVRNALEETILVDLFPRAQIDVAIQVLQADGSVLAACINTAMLAVADAGIPMKDMLAAATVGYLESTPLLDINHTERTGNGPELLLAMHVNLQKAITIIEESAVTSEALEAMTELAEQGCKAVGRFLRENLLEHIQRHATVRGVTVK
;
A
#
# COMPACT_ATOMS: atom_id res chain seq x y z
N MET A 1 15.62 -25.90 2.47
CA MET A 1 15.27 -25.14 3.68
C MET A 1 13.76 -25.01 3.62
N GLU A 2 13.00 -25.87 4.29
CA GLU A 2 11.53 -25.88 4.15
C GLU A 2 10.95 -24.53 4.62
N PHE A 3 9.97 -24.02 3.87
CA PHE A 3 9.27 -22.78 4.21
C PHE A 3 7.98 -23.07 4.97
N VAL A 4 7.34 -24.20 4.66
CA VAL A 4 6.18 -24.71 5.36
C VAL A 4 6.55 -26.05 6.00
N THR A 5 6.39 -26.14 7.32
CA THR A 5 6.55 -27.41 8.04
C THR A 5 5.45 -28.40 7.63
N PRO A 6 5.65 -29.72 7.78
CA PRO A 6 4.59 -30.72 7.51
C PRO A 6 3.34 -30.52 8.37
N GLU A 7 3.44 -29.79 9.49
CA GLU A 7 2.34 -29.37 10.36
C GLU A 7 1.54 -28.17 9.81
N GLY A 8 1.94 -27.62 8.66
CA GLY A 8 1.29 -26.49 8.01
C GLY A 8 1.63 -25.14 8.63
N LEU A 9 2.71 -25.05 9.41
CA LEU A 9 3.18 -23.81 10.04
C LEU A 9 4.34 -23.20 9.25
N ARG A 10 4.31 -21.88 9.09
CA ARG A 10 5.41 -21.08 8.53
C ARG A 10 6.51 -20.92 9.57
N ARG A 11 7.67 -20.42 9.15
CA ARG A 11 8.81 -20.13 10.04
C ARG A 11 8.49 -19.18 11.19
N ASP A 12 7.53 -18.29 10.99
CA ASP A 12 7.08 -17.35 12.02
C ASP A 12 6.03 -17.95 12.97
N GLY A 13 5.62 -19.21 12.77
CA GLY A 13 4.53 -19.86 13.51
C GLY A 13 3.11 -19.53 13.01
N ARG A 14 2.98 -18.76 11.93
CA ARG A 14 1.69 -18.41 11.31
C ARG A 14 1.17 -19.50 10.37
N ARG A 15 -0.13 -19.48 10.12
CA ARG A 15 -0.75 -20.29 9.05
C ARG A 15 -0.52 -19.66 7.67
N PRO A 16 -0.58 -20.44 6.57
CA PRO A 16 -0.46 -19.95 5.20
C PRO A 16 -1.40 -18.78 4.84
N LYS A 17 -2.64 -18.82 5.35
CA LYS A 17 -3.68 -17.82 5.05
C LYS A 17 -3.73 -16.64 6.02
N GLU A 18 -2.76 -16.52 6.91
CA GLU A 18 -2.77 -15.58 8.02
C GLU A 18 -1.87 -14.37 7.76
N LEU A 19 -2.45 -13.18 7.85
CA LEU A 19 -1.72 -11.90 7.76
C LEU A 19 -0.82 -11.67 8.97
N ARG A 20 0.23 -10.85 8.81
CA ARG A 20 0.98 -10.33 9.97
C ARG A 20 0.14 -9.36 10.77
N GLN A 21 0.63 -9.05 11.97
CA GLN A 21 0.04 -8.00 12.79
C GLN A 21 0.05 -6.67 12.03
N LEU A 22 -1.13 -6.09 11.85
CA LEU A 22 -1.33 -4.78 11.23
C LEU A 22 -1.42 -3.72 12.31
N LYS A 23 -0.75 -2.59 12.10
CA LYS A 23 -0.91 -1.37 12.90
C LYS A 23 -0.97 -0.18 11.97
N CYS A 24 -1.84 0.77 12.25
CA CYS A 24 -1.91 2.02 11.49
C CYS A 24 -2.09 3.20 12.43
N ASP A 25 -1.44 4.30 12.09
CA ASP A 25 -1.59 5.58 12.75
C ASP A 25 -1.87 6.62 11.66
N ILE A 26 -2.89 7.44 11.86
CA ILE A 26 -3.34 8.45 10.89
C ILE A 26 -3.06 9.84 11.49
N GLY A 27 -2.67 10.81 10.66
CA GLY A 27 -2.32 12.16 11.12
C GLY A 27 -0.98 12.24 11.87
N VAL A 28 0.02 11.46 11.45
CA VAL A 28 1.34 11.37 12.13
C VAL A 28 2.17 12.65 11.94
N LEU A 29 2.04 13.31 10.80
CA LEU A 29 2.82 14.50 10.44
C LEU A 29 1.94 15.74 10.47
N SER A 30 2.32 16.72 11.28
CA SER A 30 1.55 17.97 11.48
C SER A 30 1.65 18.97 10.32
N HIS A 31 2.68 18.84 9.48
CA HIS A 31 2.94 19.77 8.37
C HIS A 31 2.39 19.31 7.02
N ALA A 32 1.95 18.05 6.93
CA ALA A 32 1.30 17.53 5.74
C ALA A 32 -0.21 17.79 5.82
N ASP A 33 -0.87 17.94 4.67
CA ASP A 33 -2.33 18.07 4.62
C ASP A 33 -3.03 16.77 5.04
N GLY A 34 -2.40 15.64 4.71
CA GLY A 34 -2.76 14.33 5.24
C GLY A 34 -1.53 13.45 5.43
N SER A 35 -1.57 12.58 6.43
CA SER A 35 -0.46 11.65 6.67
C SER A 35 -0.93 10.36 7.30
N ALA A 36 -0.16 9.29 7.08
CA ALA A 36 -0.39 8.02 7.72
C ALA A 36 0.91 7.25 7.89
N SER A 37 0.98 6.43 8.93
CA SER A 37 1.96 5.38 9.09
C SER A 37 1.26 4.03 9.15
N PHE A 38 1.84 3.04 8.49
CA PHE A 38 1.35 1.69 8.47
C PHE A 38 2.50 0.72 8.77
N SER A 39 2.22 -0.25 9.64
CA SER A 39 3.13 -1.32 9.97
C SER A 39 2.49 -2.67 9.68
N VAL A 40 3.15 -3.50 8.87
CA VAL A 40 2.78 -4.88 8.57
C VAL A 40 3.88 -5.79 9.09
N GLY A 41 3.68 -6.37 10.28
CA GLY A 41 4.74 -7.03 11.02
C GLY A 41 5.92 -6.08 11.26
N ASN A 42 7.05 -6.34 10.61
CA ASN A 42 8.25 -5.50 10.71
C ASN A 42 8.36 -4.46 9.58
N THR A 43 7.55 -4.55 8.52
CA THR A 43 7.56 -3.55 7.44
C THR A 43 6.89 -2.28 7.97
N GLN A 44 7.60 -1.15 7.93
CA GLN A 44 7.11 0.15 8.37
C GLN A 44 7.19 1.18 7.25
N VAL A 45 6.08 1.83 6.96
CA VAL A 45 5.95 2.86 5.94
C VAL A 45 5.30 4.09 6.54
N ILE A 46 5.75 5.26 6.12
CA ILE A 46 5.11 6.55 6.39
C ILE A 46 4.85 7.26 5.06
N VAL A 47 3.67 7.83 4.93
CA VAL A 47 3.25 8.59 3.74
C VAL A 47 2.73 9.94 4.17
N SER A 48 3.17 10.98 3.45
CA SER A 48 2.64 12.34 3.54
C SER A 48 2.01 12.72 2.21
N VAL A 49 0.84 13.36 2.28
CA VAL A 49 0.12 13.91 1.14
C VAL A 49 0.08 15.42 1.31
N PHE A 50 0.41 16.12 0.22
CA PHE A 50 0.27 17.56 0.09
C PHE A 50 -0.70 17.86 -1.05
N GLY A 51 -1.62 18.79 -0.81
CA GLY A 51 -2.57 19.25 -1.81
C GLY A 51 -4.03 18.93 -1.46
N PRO A 52 -4.97 19.31 -2.35
CA PRO A 52 -4.75 19.83 -3.71
C PRO A 52 -4.15 21.25 -3.73
N SER A 53 -2.98 21.40 -4.34
CA SER A 53 -2.29 22.68 -4.53
C SER A 53 -2.26 23.08 -6.00
N VAL A 54 -1.94 24.35 -6.31
CA VAL A 54 -1.76 24.78 -7.70
C VAL A 54 -0.49 24.14 -8.25
N ALA A 55 -0.58 23.48 -9.41
CA ALA A 55 0.58 22.87 -10.04
C ALA A 55 1.70 23.90 -10.27
N ASP A 56 2.92 23.60 -9.77
CA ASP A 56 4.09 24.49 -9.89
C ASP A 56 4.43 24.80 -11.35
N ASN A 57 4.27 23.80 -12.22
CA ASN A 57 4.59 23.91 -13.63
C ASN A 57 3.32 23.97 -14.49
N ARG A 58 2.98 25.16 -14.98
CA ARG A 58 1.81 25.38 -15.87
C ARG A 58 1.87 24.55 -17.16
N ALA A 59 3.05 24.13 -17.60
CA ALA A 59 3.20 23.27 -18.77
C ALA A 59 2.78 21.82 -18.49
N GLU A 60 2.92 21.36 -17.25
CA GLU A 60 2.50 20.02 -16.83
C GLU A 60 1.03 19.99 -16.41
N SER A 61 0.47 21.14 -16.00
CA SER A 61 -0.91 21.24 -15.49
C SER A 61 -1.93 20.75 -16.53
N LEU A 62 -2.71 19.75 -16.16
CA LEU A 62 -3.85 19.28 -16.94
C LEU A 62 -5.05 20.19 -16.68
N THR A 63 -5.69 20.67 -17.73
CA THR A 63 -6.85 21.58 -17.61
C THR A 63 -8.07 20.87 -17.05
N ASP A 64 -8.21 19.57 -17.32
CA ASP A 64 -9.44 18.81 -17.05
C ASP A 64 -9.36 17.94 -15.79
N ARG A 65 -8.16 17.69 -15.25
CA ARG A 65 -7.96 16.81 -14.09
C ARG A 65 -6.79 17.23 -13.21
N ALA A 66 -6.78 16.73 -11.98
CA ALA A 66 -5.65 16.83 -11.07
C ALA A 66 -4.48 15.94 -11.53
N ILE A 67 -3.26 16.35 -11.22
CA ILE A 67 -2.07 15.53 -11.41
C ILE A 67 -1.69 14.90 -10.08
N VAL A 68 -1.61 13.57 -10.05
CA VAL A 68 -1.07 12.85 -8.88
C VAL A 68 0.41 12.60 -9.13
N LYS A 69 1.29 13.15 -8.28
CA LYS A 69 2.72 12.85 -8.28
C LYS A 69 3.01 11.96 -7.09
N CYS A 70 3.78 10.89 -7.32
CA CYS A 70 4.24 10.01 -6.26
C CYS A 70 5.76 9.98 -6.24
N ALA A 71 6.34 10.25 -5.07
CA ALA A 71 7.75 10.09 -4.82
C ALA A 71 7.96 8.91 -3.86
N TYR A 72 8.70 7.91 -4.30
CA TYR A 72 9.08 6.77 -3.46
C TYR A 72 10.53 6.93 -3.00
N SER A 73 10.73 6.85 -1.70
CA SER A 73 12.05 6.88 -1.06
C SER A 73 12.14 5.78 -0.01
N GLU A 74 13.26 5.09 0.02
CA GLU A 74 13.54 4.04 0.99
C GLU A 74 14.69 4.49 1.90
N ALA A 75 14.51 4.35 3.21
CA ALA A 75 15.52 4.77 4.16
C ALA A 75 16.78 3.90 4.01
N HIS A 76 17.95 4.48 4.22
CA HIS A 76 19.22 3.76 4.04
C HIS A 76 19.38 2.54 4.96
N PHE A 77 18.65 2.52 6.08
CA PHE A 77 18.62 1.43 7.05
C PHE A 77 17.41 0.50 6.89
N ALA A 78 16.53 0.74 5.90
CA ALA A 78 15.29 -0.02 5.76
C ALA A 78 15.53 -1.46 5.30
N SER A 79 16.51 -1.66 4.43
CA SER A 79 16.96 -2.97 3.96
C SER A 79 18.21 -3.38 4.73
N GLY A 80 18.23 -4.59 5.32
CA GLY A 80 19.38 -5.13 6.09
C GLY A 80 20.66 -5.37 5.27
N ALA A 81 20.68 -5.00 4.00
CA ALA A 81 21.83 -5.13 3.11
C ALA A 81 22.76 -3.90 3.21
N ARG A 82 24.08 -4.12 3.12
CA ARG A 82 25.07 -3.03 3.06
C ARG A 82 24.74 -2.08 1.92
N TRP A 83 24.58 -0.80 2.28
CA TRP A 83 24.28 0.30 1.37
C TRP A 83 25.21 0.28 0.15
N GLN A 84 24.61 0.16 -1.04
CA GLN A 84 25.25 0.57 -2.28
C GLN A 84 24.83 2.00 -2.56
N LYS A 85 25.82 2.85 -2.90
CA LYS A 85 25.65 4.24 -3.31
C LYS A 85 24.89 4.28 -4.65
N LYS A 86 23.58 4.06 -4.61
CA LYS A 86 22.72 4.03 -5.79
C LYS A 86 22.61 5.45 -6.33
N GLY A 87 22.85 5.59 -7.63
CA GLY A 87 22.81 6.88 -8.33
C GLY A 87 21.43 7.54 -8.30
N ARG A 88 21.40 8.81 -8.71
CA ARG A 88 20.24 9.69 -8.80
C ARG A 88 19.14 9.01 -9.64
N ALA A 89 18.09 8.50 -8.97
CA ALA A 89 16.95 7.74 -9.50
C ALA A 89 17.25 6.28 -9.93
N ASP A 90 17.00 5.34 -9.00
CA ASP A 90 16.95 3.90 -9.31
C ASP A 90 15.68 3.60 -10.11
N ARG A 91 15.79 2.90 -11.25
CA ARG A 91 14.63 2.55 -12.10
C ARG A 91 13.53 1.86 -11.31
N ARG A 92 13.94 0.97 -10.39
CA ARG A 92 13.02 0.28 -9.48
C ARG A 92 12.18 1.25 -8.67
N THR A 93 12.80 2.28 -8.06
CA THR A 93 12.05 3.26 -7.25
C THR A 93 11.02 4.04 -8.07
N THR A 94 11.36 4.37 -9.33
CA THR A 94 10.45 5.04 -10.27
C THR A 94 9.29 4.13 -10.67
N GLU A 95 9.54 2.84 -10.91
CA GLU A 95 8.51 1.85 -11.23
C GLU A 95 7.54 1.66 -10.05
N LEU A 96 8.06 1.48 -8.83
CA LEU A 96 7.24 1.37 -7.62
C LEU A 96 6.38 2.63 -7.41
N ALA A 97 6.97 3.81 -7.58
CA ALA A 97 6.24 5.08 -7.50
C ALA A 97 5.15 5.18 -8.57
N SER A 98 5.43 4.71 -9.79
CA SER A 98 4.47 4.68 -10.89
C SER A 98 3.30 3.74 -10.60
N THR A 99 3.57 2.56 -10.02
CA THR A 99 2.53 1.61 -9.61
C THR A 99 1.59 2.22 -8.58
N VAL A 100 2.14 2.85 -7.53
CA VAL A 100 1.32 3.50 -6.50
C VAL A 100 0.54 4.67 -7.08
N ARG A 101 1.17 5.49 -7.93
CA ARG A 101 0.51 6.59 -8.63
C ARG A 101 -0.69 6.11 -9.44
N ASN A 102 -0.52 5.06 -10.25
CA ASN A 102 -1.61 4.54 -11.08
C ASN A 102 -2.78 4.03 -10.22
N ALA A 103 -2.49 3.31 -9.13
CA ALA A 103 -3.53 2.82 -8.20
C ALA A 103 -4.31 3.96 -7.52
N LEU A 104 -3.62 5.04 -7.16
CA LEU A 104 -4.23 6.23 -6.57
C LEU A 104 -5.03 7.04 -7.59
N GLU A 105 -4.50 7.24 -8.80
CA GLU A 105 -5.17 8.01 -9.86
C GLU A 105 -6.50 7.38 -10.28
N GLU A 106 -6.59 6.04 -10.30
CA GLU A 106 -7.86 5.36 -10.58
C GLU A 106 -8.90 5.53 -9.46
N THR A 107 -8.43 5.70 -8.23
CA THR A 107 -9.25 5.75 -7.01
C THR A 107 -9.71 7.16 -6.65
N ILE A 108 -8.82 8.14 -6.81
CA ILE A 108 -9.09 9.56 -6.53
C ILE A 108 -10.01 10.13 -7.62
N LEU A 109 -10.94 11.00 -7.21
CA LEU A 109 -11.78 11.75 -8.14
C LEU A 109 -11.02 12.97 -8.68
N VAL A 110 -10.02 12.71 -9.53
CA VAL A 110 -9.12 13.74 -10.07
C VAL A 110 -9.84 14.80 -10.92
N ASP A 111 -10.98 14.47 -11.52
CA ASP A 111 -11.78 15.39 -12.34
C ASP A 111 -12.40 16.54 -11.53
N LEU A 112 -12.48 16.40 -10.19
CA LEU A 112 -13.01 17.46 -9.31
C LEU A 112 -12.01 18.61 -9.08
N PHE A 113 -10.73 18.39 -9.39
CA PHE A 113 -9.68 19.39 -9.14
C PHE A 113 -8.90 19.72 -10.42
N PRO A 114 -9.49 20.49 -11.35
CA PRO A 114 -8.80 20.91 -12.56
C PRO A 114 -7.58 21.78 -12.21
N ARG A 115 -6.44 21.54 -12.87
CA ARG A 115 -5.16 22.25 -12.67
C ARG A 115 -4.55 22.10 -11.26
N ALA A 116 -5.07 21.20 -10.44
CA ALA A 116 -4.49 20.91 -9.14
C ALA A 116 -3.38 19.85 -9.25
N GLN A 117 -2.49 19.85 -8.26
CA GLN A 117 -1.48 18.85 -8.04
C GLN A 117 -1.68 18.23 -6.65
N ILE A 118 -1.57 16.91 -6.58
CA ILE A 118 -1.57 16.13 -5.34
C ILE A 118 -0.22 15.43 -5.27
N ASP A 119 0.59 15.80 -4.29
CA ASP A 119 1.93 15.26 -4.10
C ASP A 119 1.91 14.24 -2.97
N VAL A 120 2.22 12.99 -3.30
CA VAL A 120 2.29 11.87 -2.37
C VAL A 120 3.75 11.47 -2.18
N ALA A 121 4.30 11.71 -1.00
CA ALA A 121 5.66 11.30 -0.65
C ALA A 121 5.62 10.08 0.27
N ILE A 122 6.21 8.98 -0.20
CA ILE A 122 6.25 7.68 0.46
C ILE A 122 7.67 7.46 0.96
N GLN A 123 7.80 7.23 2.26
CA GLN A 123 9.07 6.89 2.89
C GLN A 123 8.95 5.53 3.57
N VAL A 124 9.73 4.55 3.09
CA VAL A 124 9.85 3.24 3.72
C VAL A 124 10.92 3.31 4.80
N LEU A 125 10.55 3.00 6.05
CA LEU A 125 11.46 3.03 7.21
C LEU A 125 12.09 1.66 7.45
N GLN A 126 11.33 0.59 7.27
CA GLN A 126 11.78 -0.78 7.42
C GLN A 126 11.09 -1.67 6.37
N ALA A 127 11.86 -2.52 5.70
CA ALA A 127 11.38 -3.39 4.65
C ALA A 127 11.55 -4.86 5.04
N ASP A 128 10.44 -5.57 5.31
CA ASP A 128 10.40 -6.99 5.62
C ASP A 128 9.40 -7.74 4.71
N GLY A 129 9.37 -7.42 3.42
CA GLY A 129 8.41 -8.00 2.46
C GLY A 129 7.06 -7.27 2.41
N SER A 130 6.28 -7.54 1.35
CA SER A 130 4.99 -6.87 1.06
C SER A 130 5.04 -5.33 1.06
N VAL A 131 6.20 -4.74 0.74
CA VAL A 131 6.43 -3.28 0.85
C VAL A 131 5.47 -2.50 -0.05
N LEU A 132 5.24 -2.96 -1.28
CA LEU A 132 4.31 -2.31 -2.21
C LEU A 132 2.88 -2.29 -1.68
N ALA A 133 2.38 -3.41 -1.14
CA ALA A 133 1.05 -3.47 -0.54
C ALA A 133 0.94 -2.48 0.63
N ALA A 134 1.96 -2.44 1.50
CA ALA A 134 2.02 -1.49 2.61
C ALA A 134 2.01 -0.03 2.12
N CYS A 135 2.80 0.31 1.10
CA CYS A 135 2.83 1.65 0.52
C CYS A 135 1.46 2.09 -0.03
N ILE A 136 0.78 1.21 -0.78
CA ILE A 136 -0.54 1.49 -1.34
C ILE A 136 -1.58 1.71 -0.23
N ASN A 137 -1.61 0.83 0.78
CA ASN A 137 -2.52 0.95 1.92
C ASN A 137 -2.28 2.23 2.73
N THR A 138 -1.02 2.57 2.97
CA THR A 138 -0.65 3.80 3.71
C THR A 138 -1.00 5.04 2.92
N ALA A 139 -0.75 5.05 1.61
CA ALA A 139 -1.09 6.17 0.76
C ALA A 139 -2.60 6.42 0.73
N MET A 140 -3.41 5.36 0.68
CA MET A 140 -4.86 5.47 0.79
C MET A 140 -5.32 6.11 2.11
N LEU A 141 -4.72 5.71 3.24
CA LEU A 141 -5.02 6.35 4.53
C LEU A 141 -4.63 7.82 4.56
N ALA A 142 -3.46 8.17 4.01
CA ALA A 142 -2.98 9.55 3.98
C ALA A 142 -3.84 10.44 3.07
N VAL A 143 -4.32 9.91 1.94
CA VAL A 143 -5.26 10.62 1.04
C VAL A 143 -6.63 10.80 1.71
N ALA A 144 -7.09 9.79 2.48
CA ALA A 144 -8.32 9.89 3.26
C ALA A 144 -8.22 10.96 4.36
N ASP A 145 -7.08 11.03 5.06
CA ASP A 145 -6.80 12.01 6.10
C ASP A 145 -6.75 13.45 5.54
N ALA A 146 -6.18 13.62 4.34
CA ALA A 146 -6.21 14.90 3.61
C ALA A 146 -7.63 15.34 3.19
N GLY A 147 -8.64 14.48 3.34
CA GLY A 147 -10.02 14.78 2.94
C GLY A 147 -10.21 14.85 1.42
N ILE A 148 -9.33 14.22 0.65
CA ILE A 148 -9.43 14.18 -0.81
C ILE A 148 -10.56 13.20 -1.19
N PRO A 149 -11.52 13.60 -2.05
CA PRO A 149 -12.63 12.75 -2.46
C PRO A 149 -12.14 11.57 -3.31
N MET A 150 -12.59 10.39 -2.94
CA MET A 150 -12.24 9.12 -3.56
C MET A 150 -13.50 8.33 -3.92
N LYS A 151 -13.41 7.48 -4.94
CA LYS A 151 -14.51 6.61 -5.39
C LYS A 151 -14.78 5.50 -4.39
N ASP A 152 -13.72 4.88 -3.87
CA ASP A 152 -13.79 3.77 -2.93
C ASP A 152 -12.51 3.71 -2.08
N MET A 153 -12.54 2.94 -0.99
CA MET A 153 -11.34 2.56 -0.27
C MET A 153 -10.60 1.48 -1.07
N LEU A 154 -9.32 1.70 -1.30
CA LEU A 154 -8.44 0.74 -1.92
C LEU A 154 -7.63 -0.01 -0.85
N ALA A 155 -7.57 -1.34 -0.97
CA ALA A 155 -6.75 -2.19 -0.13
C ALA A 155 -5.88 -3.09 -1.02
N ALA A 156 -4.64 -3.30 -0.60
CA ALA A 156 -3.68 -4.14 -1.29
C ALA A 156 -3.14 -5.24 -0.38
N ALA A 157 -2.97 -6.42 -0.95
CA ALA A 157 -2.36 -7.57 -0.31
C ALA A 157 -1.43 -8.27 -1.30
N THR A 158 -0.36 -8.84 -0.74
CA THR A 158 0.60 -9.65 -1.49
C THR A 158 0.40 -11.11 -1.15
N VAL A 159 0.46 -11.97 -2.16
CA VAL A 159 0.46 -13.43 -2.00
C VAL A 159 1.70 -13.98 -2.70
N GLY A 160 2.40 -14.90 -2.06
CA GLY A 160 3.47 -15.67 -2.70
C GLY A 160 3.08 -17.12 -2.83
N TYR A 161 3.64 -17.82 -3.81
CA TYR A 161 3.45 -19.25 -3.97
C TYR A 161 4.76 -19.97 -3.67
N LEU A 162 4.79 -20.77 -2.62
CA LEU A 162 5.96 -21.55 -2.23
C LEU A 162 5.55 -22.99 -1.94
N GLU A 163 6.36 -23.95 -2.39
CA GLU A 163 6.17 -25.38 -2.10
C GLU A 163 4.73 -25.86 -2.41
N SER A 164 4.19 -25.42 -3.56
CA SER A 164 2.82 -25.70 -4.01
C SER A 164 1.69 -25.17 -3.11
N THR A 165 2.00 -24.21 -2.23
CA THR A 165 1.03 -23.61 -1.30
C THR A 165 1.02 -22.09 -1.47
N PRO A 166 -0.16 -21.46 -1.63
CA PRO A 166 -0.26 -20.00 -1.61
C PRO A 166 -0.15 -19.48 -0.17
N LEU A 167 0.75 -18.53 0.04
CA LEU A 167 1.05 -17.87 1.30
C LEU A 167 0.60 -16.41 1.22
N LEU A 168 -0.30 -16.02 2.13
CA LEU A 168 -0.75 -14.64 2.26
C LEU A 168 0.30 -13.82 3.03
N ASP A 169 0.62 -12.63 2.51
CA ASP A 169 1.56 -11.67 3.09
C ASP A 169 2.94 -12.29 3.38
N ILE A 170 3.78 -12.25 2.35
CA ILE A 170 5.12 -12.84 2.39
C ILE A 170 6.13 -11.95 3.13
N ASN A 171 7.04 -12.60 3.84
CA ASN A 171 8.16 -11.93 4.50
C ASN A 171 9.40 -11.90 3.60
N HIS A 172 10.41 -11.13 4.00
CA HIS A 172 11.69 -11.08 3.31
C HIS A 172 12.37 -12.48 3.20
N THR A 173 12.25 -13.30 4.26
CA THR A 173 12.82 -14.66 4.30
C THR A 173 12.19 -15.58 3.26
N GLU A 174 10.88 -15.50 3.07
CA GLU A 174 10.13 -16.31 2.11
C GLU A 174 10.31 -15.78 0.69
N ARG A 175 10.43 -14.46 0.51
CA ARG A 175 10.79 -13.87 -0.78
C ARG A 175 12.15 -14.36 -1.30
N THR A 176 13.07 -14.69 -0.39
CA THR A 176 14.37 -15.32 -0.74
C THR A 176 14.21 -16.71 -1.35
N GLY A 177 13.06 -17.36 -1.14
CA GLY A 177 12.72 -18.64 -1.76
C GLY A 177 12.47 -18.56 -3.27
N ASN A 178 12.44 -17.36 -3.86
CA ASN A 178 12.20 -17.12 -5.30
C ASN A 178 10.91 -17.77 -5.83
N GLY A 179 9.88 -17.89 -4.98
CA GLY A 179 8.54 -18.25 -5.43
C GLY A 179 7.87 -17.07 -6.14
N PRO A 180 6.90 -17.30 -7.04
CA PRO A 180 6.21 -16.21 -7.68
C PRO A 180 5.38 -15.42 -6.68
N GLU A 181 5.36 -14.10 -6.88
CA GLU A 181 4.67 -13.11 -6.04
C GLU A 181 3.58 -12.41 -6.87
N LEU A 182 2.40 -12.30 -6.28
CA LEU A 182 1.25 -11.60 -6.81
C LEU A 182 0.88 -10.47 -5.85
N LEU A 183 0.91 -9.24 -6.33
CA LEU A 183 0.31 -8.09 -5.65
C LEU A 183 -1.07 -7.83 -6.26
N LEU A 184 -2.08 -7.83 -5.42
CA LEU A 184 -3.43 -7.42 -5.78
C LEU A 184 -3.79 -6.14 -5.04
N ALA A 185 -4.22 -5.11 -5.77
CA ALA A 185 -4.88 -3.92 -5.23
C ALA A 185 -6.33 -3.89 -5.71
N MET A 186 -7.26 -3.76 -4.76
CA MET A 186 -8.68 -3.89 -5.02
C MET A 186 -9.48 -2.81 -4.28
N HIS A 187 -10.52 -2.31 -4.93
CA HIS A 187 -11.58 -1.53 -4.30
C HIS A 187 -12.42 -2.41 -3.38
N VAL A 188 -12.46 -2.07 -2.08
CA VAL A 188 -13.03 -2.93 -1.04
C VAL A 188 -14.54 -3.06 -1.15
N ASN A 189 -15.25 -1.97 -1.47
CA ASN A 189 -16.71 -1.99 -1.58
C ASN A 189 -17.16 -2.42 -2.98
N LEU A 190 -16.46 -1.97 -4.03
CA LEU A 190 -16.80 -2.32 -5.42
C LEU A 190 -16.32 -3.73 -5.82
N GLN A 191 -15.46 -4.36 -5.00
CA GLN A 191 -14.83 -5.66 -5.27
C GLN A 191 -14.18 -5.73 -6.66
N LYS A 192 -13.62 -4.61 -7.09
CA LYS A 192 -12.99 -4.47 -8.41
C LYS A 192 -11.48 -4.42 -8.25
N ALA A 193 -10.79 -5.37 -8.86
CA ALA A 193 -9.33 -5.35 -8.97
C ALA A 193 -8.90 -4.18 -9.87
N ILE A 194 -7.92 -3.41 -9.40
CA ILE A 194 -7.35 -2.26 -10.11
C ILE A 194 -6.00 -2.64 -10.65
N THR A 195 -5.15 -3.16 -9.77
CA THR A 195 -3.77 -3.47 -10.11
C THR A 195 -3.49 -4.90 -9.73
N ILE A 196 -3.02 -5.67 -10.70
CA ILE A 196 -2.47 -7.00 -10.52
C ILE A 196 -1.04 -6.94 -11.05
N ILE A 197 -0.08 -7.22 -10.19
CA ILE A 197 1.33 -7.32 -10.57
C ILE A 197 1.81 -8.72 -10.24
N GLU A 198 2.29 -9.41 -11.25
CA GLU A 198 2.91 -10.72 -11.18
C GLU A 198 4.41 -10.54 -11.45
N GLU A 199 5.27 -10.92 -10.50
CA GLU A 199 6.73 -10.79 -10.67
C GLU A 199 7.36 -11.99 -11.42
N SER A 200 6.66 -13.12 -11.54
CA SER A 200 7.24 -14.35 -12.10
C SER A 200 6.17 -15.26 -12.66
N ALA A 201 6.48 -16.01 -13.72
CA ALA A 201 5.52 -16.85 -14.43
C ALA A 201 4.87 -17.91 -13.52
N VAL A 202 3.55 -17.92 -13.47
CA VAL A 202 2.73 -18.88 -12.70
C VAL A 202 1.90 -19.76 -13.63
N THR A 203 1.56 -20.98 -13.18
CA THR A 203 0.56 -21.81 -13.85
C THR A 203 -0.85 -21.25 -13.61
N SER A 204 -1.78 -21.45 -14.55
CA SER A 204 -3.15 -20.92 -14.42
C SER A 204 -3.82 -21.33 -13.11
N GLU A 205 -3.66 -22.60 -12.70
CA GLU A 205 -4.25 -23.13 -11.46
C GLU A 205 -3.70 -22.44 -10.21
N ALA A 206 -2.38 -22.18 -10.17
CA ALA A 206 -1.77 -21.49 -9.04
C ALA A 206 -2.15 -20.00 -9.03
N LEU A 207 -2.29 -19.36 -10.19
CA LEU A 207 -2.73 -17.97 -10.30
C LEU A 207 -4.16 -17.78 -9.75
N GLU A 208 -5.08 -18.69 -10.07
CA GLU A 208 -6.45 -18.66 -9.53
C GLU A 208 -6.45 -18.76 -8.00
N ALA A 209 -5.71 -19.75 -7.45
CA ALA A 209 -5.60 -19.92 -6.01
C ALA A 209 -4.95 -18.73 -5.30
N MET A 210 -3.93 -18.12 -5.91
CA MET A 210 -3.28 -16.92 -5.38
C MET A 210 -4.21 -15.72 -5.41
N THR A 211 -4.97 -15.53 -6.49
CA THR A 211 -5.89 -14.40 -6.65
C THR A 211 -7.03 -14.49 -5.63
N GLU A 212 -7.63 -15.67 -5.45
CA GLU A 212 -8.68 -15.87 -4.45
C GLU A 212 -8.17 -15.55 -3.03
N LEU A 213 -6.96 -16.02 -2.70
CA LEU A 213 -6.35 -15.73 -1.40
C LEU A 213 -6.01 -14.24 -1.25
N ALA A 214 -5.55 -13.59 -2.32
CA ALA A 214 -5.24 -12.17 -2.32
C ALA A 214 -6.50 -11.33 -2.12
N GLU A 215 -7.63 -11.69 -2.74
CA GLU A 215 -8.92 -11.02 -2.53
C GLU A 215 -9.39 -11.12 -1.08
N GLN A 216 -9.26 -12.31 -0.47
CA GLN A 216 -9.57 -12.51 0.95
C GLN A 216 -8.67 -11.63 1.84
N GLY A 217 -7.38 -11.56 1.52
CA GLY A 217 -6.41 -10.66 2.16
C GLY A 217 -6.79 -9.20 2.03
N CYS A 218 -7.10 -8.72 0.83
CA CYS A 218 -7.52 -7.34 0.56
C CYS A 218 -8.80 -6.99 1.33
N LYS A 219 -9.77 -7.91 1.43
CA LYS A 219 -11.00 -7.71 2.22
C LYS A 219 -10.69 -7.58 3.72
N ALA A 220 -9.78 -8.40 4.25
CA ALA A 220 -9.37 -8.35 5.65
C ALA A 220 -8.62 -7.05 5.98
N VAL A 221 -7.65 -6.67 5.13
CA VAL A 221 -6.91 -5.40 5.26
C VAL A 221 -7.86 -4.21 5.13
N GLY A 222 -8.74 -4.21 4.13
CA GLY A 222 -9.72 -3.14 3.91
C GLY A 222 -10.65 -2.93 5.10
N ARG A 223 -11.10 -4.01 5.76
CA ARG A 223 -11.88 -3.92 7.00
C ARG A 223 -11.07 -3.24 8.10
N PHE A 224 -9.83 -3.67 8.32
CA PHE A 224 -8.94 -3.09 9.32
C PHE A 224 -8.69 -1.60 9.07
N LEU A 225 -8.37 -1.21 7.83
CA LEU A 225 -8.15 0.19 7.47
C LEU A 225 -9.40 1.05 7.70
N ARG A 226 -10.58 0.52 7.35
CA ARG A 226 -11.86 1.20 7.55
C ARG A 226 -12.18 1.43 9.02
N GLU A 227 -12.01 0.42 9.85
CA GLU A 227 -12.27 0.52 11.30
C GLU A 227 -11.39 1.60 11.93
N ASN A 228 -10.08 1.59 11.63
CA ASN A 228 -9.15 2.58 12.17
C ASN A 228 -9.41 4.00 11.63
N LEU A 229 -9.78 4.13 10.36
CA LEU A 229 -10.15 5.44 9.78
C LEU A 229 -11.41 6.00 10.45
N LEU A 230 -12.42 5.17 10.70
CA LEU A 230 -13.64 5.58 11.41
C LEU A 230 -13.34 6.00 12.85
N GLU A 231 -12.51 5.24 13.57
CA GLU A 231 -12.07 5.62 14.92
C GLU A 231 -11.33 6.97 14.92
N HIS A 232 -10.43 7.18 13.96
CA HIS A 232 -9.69 8.43 13.81
C HIS A 232 -10.64 9.61 13.58
N ILE A 233 -11.59 9.46 12.67
CA ILE A 233 -12.62 10.48 12.40
C ILE A 233 -13.45 10.77 13.66
N GLN A 234 -13.86 9.75 14.42
CA GLN A 234 -14.61 9.93 15.66
C GLN A 234 -13.81 10.67 16.73
N ARG A 235 -12.51 10.37 16.87
CA ARG A 235 -11.61 11.10 17.79
C ARG A 235 -11.53 12.58 17.39
N HIS A 236 -11.30 12.87 16.11
CA HIS A 236 -11.25 14.25 15.60
C HIS A 236 -12.59 14.99 15.75
N ALA A 237 -13.70 14.30 15.52
CA ALA A 237 -15.02 14.89 15.66
C ALA A 237 -15.34 15.23 17.12
N THR A 238 -14.96 14.35 18.05
CA THR A 238 -15.11 14.57 19.50
C THR A 238 -14.31 15.80 19.93
N VAL A 239 -13.06 15.95 19.48
CA VAL A 239 -12.22 17.12 19.76
C VAL A 239 -12.84 18.41 19.21
N ARG A 240 -13.53 18.34 18.06
CA ARG A 240 -14.23 19.48 17.44
C ARG A 240 -15.64 19.72 17.98
N GLY A 241 -16.13 18.90 18.92
CA GLY A 241 -17.47 19.02 19.48
C GLY A 241 -18.61 18.65 18.51
N VAL A 242 -18.31 17.92 17.43
CA VAL A 242 -19.28 17.46 16.43
C VAL A 242 -19.55 15.98 16.66
N THR A 243 -20.81 15.60 16.89
CA THR A 243 -21.21 14.19 16.99
C THR A 243 -21.36 13.59 15.60
N VAL A 244 -20.46 12.69 15.23
CA VAL A 244 -20.62 11.85 14.02
C VAL A 244 -21.63 10.76 14.36
N LYS A 245 -22.81 10.82 13.75
CA LYS A 245 -23.83 9.76 13.79
C LYS A 245 -23.61 8.77 12.68
#